data_AF-A0A2R6M2C0-F1
#
_entry.id   AF-A0A2R6M2C0-F1
#
_cell.length_a   1.000
_cell.length_b   1.000
_cell.length_c   1.000
_cell.angle_alpha   90.00
_cell.angle_beta   90.00
_cell.angle_gamma   90.00
#
_symmetry.space_group_name_H-M   'P 1'
#
loop_
_entity.id
_entity.type
_entity.pdbx_description
1 polymer ?
#
loop_
_entity_poly.entity_id
_entity_poly.type
_entity_poly.pdbx_seq_one_letter_code
_entity_poly.pdbx_strand_id
1 'polypeptide(L)'
;MIETISAFRRKYNREDLNEQDVNSLLAVFFEEALDDFVILPLEESVQQFSFDLILEDDLRTLDSLQLSAALSLVAEDTDVVFISADEELITVAERRGLQAVNPSS
;
A
#
# COMPACT_ATOMS: atom_id res chain seq x y z
N MET A 1 -2.15 4.61 3.67
CA MET A 1 -2.71 5.90 4.16
C MET A 1 -2.87 6.95 3.07
N ILE A 2 -1.80 7.36 2.37
CA ILE A 2 -1.85 8.45 1.37
C ILE A 2 -2.88 8.19 0.26
N GLU A 3 -2.95 6.96 -0.24
CA GLU A 3 -3.90 6.59 -1.29
C GLU A 3 -5.35 6.66 -0.85
N THR A 4 -5.65 6.22 0.38
CA THR A 4 -6.99 6.30 0.97
C THR A 4 -7.46 7.75 1.07
N ILE A 5 -6.62 8.63 1.60
CA ILE A 5 -6.92 10.07 1.69
C ILE A 5 -7.16 10.66 0.31
N SER A 6 -6.28 10.33 -0.65
CA SER A 6 -6.40 10.78 -2.04
C SER A 6 -7.70 10.28 -2.69
N ALA A 7 -8.11 9.03 -2.42
CA ALA A 7 -9.33 8.44 -2.93
C ALA A 7 -10.59 9.15 -2.38
N PHE A 8 -10.65 9.41 -1.07
CA PHE A 8 -11.75 10.18 -0.48
C PHE A 8 -11.80 11.61 -1.01
N ARG A 9 -10.64 12.26 -1.15
CA ARG A 9 -10.57 13.60 -1.74
C ARG A 9 -11.07 13.64 -3.19
N ARG A 10 -10.74 12.61 -3.99
CA ARG A 10 -11.25 12.48 -5.37
C ARG A 10 -12.76 12.32 -5.41
N LYS A 11 -13.35 11.52 -4.52
CA LYS A 11 -14.80 11.35 -4.42
C LYS A 11 -15.52 12.64 -4.01
N TYR A 12 -14.96 13.37 -3.04
CA TYR A 12 -15.47 14.70 -2.67
C TYR A 12 -15.46 15.69 -3.83
N ASN A 13 -14.34 15.76 -4.57
CA ASN A 13 -14.21 16.66 -5.73
C ASN A 13 -15.19 16.29 -6.87
N ARG A 14 -15.72 15.07 -6.89
CA ARG A 14 -16.73 14.60 -7.86
C ARG A 14 -18.16 14.73 -7.33
N GLU A 15 -18.34 15.30 -6.14
CA GLU A 15 -19.64 15.42 -5.46
C GLU A 15 -20.27 14.06 -5.09
N ASP A 16 -19.50 12.97 -5.14
CA ASP A 16 -19.92 11.64 -4.70
C ASP A 16 -20.00 11.53 -3.16
N LEU A 17 -19.29 12.43 -2.46
CA LEU A 17 -19.26 12.55 -1.00
C LEU A 17 -19.32 14.04 -0.63
N ASN A 18 -19.99 14.37 0.47
CA ASN A 18 -19.92 15.69 1.06
C ASN A 18 -18.76 15.79 2.09
N GLU A 19 -18.54 16.98 2.64
CA GLU A 19 -17.45 17.23 3.59
C GLU A 19 -17.61 16.43 4.90
N GLN A 20 -18.84 16.31 5.40
CA GLN A 20 -19.14 15.52 6.60
C GLN A 20 -18.85 14.03 6.37
N ASP A 21 -19.16 13.50 5.19
CA ASP A 21 -18.85 12.10 4.83
C ASP A 21 -17.33 11.87 4.84
N VAL A 22 -16.55 12.76 4.21
CA VAL A 22 -15.08 12.65 4.19
C VAL A 22 -14.50 12.69 5.60
N ASN A 23 -14.94 13.64 6.42
CA ASN A 23 -14.43 13.78 7.79
C ASN A 23 -14.75 12.53 8.63
N SER A 24 -15.96 11.99 8.48
CA SER A 24 -16.37 10.77 9.20
C SER A 24 -15.58 9.55 8.73
N LEU A 25 -15.39 9.39 7.42
CA LEU A 25 -14.60 8.29 6.85
C LEU A 25 -13.12 8.36 7.24
N LEU A 26 -12.53 9.55 7.26
CA LEU A 26 -11.14 9.74 7.70
C LEU A 26 -10.99 9.44 9.18
N ALA A 27 -11.93 9.88 10.02
CA ALA A 27 -11.90 9.59 11.45
C ALA A 27 -11.90 8.08 11.72
N VAL A 28 -12.85 7.35 11.13
CA VAL A 28 -12.93 5.88 11.25
C VAL A 28 -11.68 5.21 10.70
N PHE A 29 -11.21 5.62 9.52
CA PHE A 29 -10.01 5.04 8.91
C PHE A 29 -8.77 5.20 9.79
N PHE A 30 -8.55 6.38 10.38
CA PHE A 30 -7.39 6.60 11.25
C PHE A 30 -7.52 5.91 12.60
N GLU A 31 -8.72 5.81 13.16
CA GLU A 31 -8.97 5.03 14.38
C GLU A 31 -8.59 3.56 14.14
N GLU A 32 -9.18 2.92 13.12
CA GLU A 32 -8.87 1.52 12.78
C GLU A 32 -7.39 1.32 12.40
N ALA A 33 -6.81 2.21 11.58
CA ALA A 33 -5.44 2.07 11.12
C ALA A 33 -4.40 2.20 12.24
N LEU A 34 -4.68 2.99 13.28
CA LEU A 34 -3.75 3.20 14.39
C LEU A 34 -3.95 2.19 15.53
N ASP A 35 -5.16 1.67 15.70
CA ASP A 35 -5.47 0.69 16.75
C ASP A 35 -5.16 -0.76 16.31
N ASP A 36 -5.43 -1.11 15.06
CA ASP A 36 -5.36 -2.50 14.59
C ASP A 36 -4.12 -2.85 13.74
N PHE A 37 -3.37 -1.84 13.26
CA PHE A 37 -2.27 -2.05 12.31
C PHE A 37 -0.94 -1.45 12.77
N VAL A 38 0.16 -2.12 12.38
CA VAL A 38 1.50 -1.55 12.47
C VAL A 38 1.77 -0.72 11.21
N ILE A 39 2.02 0.57 11.40
CA ILE A 39 2.38 1.48 10.31
C ILE A 39 3.90 1.50 10.14
N LEU A 40 4.36 0.97 9.01
CA LEU A 40 5.78 0.98 8.67
C LEU A 40 6.21 2.38 8.21
N PRO A 41 7.28 2.96 8.80
CA PRO A 41 7.83 4.23 8.35
C PRO A 41 8.52 4.09 6.99
N LEU A 42 8.52 5.17 6.20
CA LEU A 42 9.29 5.26 4.95
C LEU A 42 10.76 5.53 5.27
N GLU A 43 11.54 4.47 5.42
CA GLU A 43 12.97 4.52 5.69
C GLU A 43 13.81 4.30 4.42
N GLU A 44 15.13 4.48 4.52
CA GLU A 44 16.05 4.33 3.39
C GLU A 44 16.05 2.90 2.82
N SER A 45 15.86 1.88 3.67
CA SER A 45 15.70 0.48 3.25
C SER A 45 14.52 0.30 2.28
N VAL A 46 13.40 0.99 2.54
CA VAL A 46 12.22 1.00 1.65
C VAL A 46 12.50 1.78 0.36
N GLN A 47 13.39 2.76 0.37
CA GLN A 47 13.74 3.46 -0.87
C GLN A 47 14.59 2.58 -1.79
N GLN A 48 15.50 1.77 -1.22
CA GLN A 48 16.42 0.97 -2.00
C GLN A 48 15.71 -0.04 -2.93
N PHE A 49 14.80 -0.88 -2.40
CA PHE A 49 14.07 -1.80 -3.29
C PHE A 49 13.11 -1.07 -4.23
N SER A 50 12.60 0.11 -3.84
CA SER A 50 11.66 0.85 -4.68
C SER A 50 12.28 1.30 -6.00
N PHE A 51 13.59 1.60 -6.03
CA PHE A 51 14.29 1.96 -7.26
C PHE A 51 14.37 0.78 -8.22
N ASP A 52 14.73 -0.39 -7.72
CA ASP A 52 14.81 -1.61 -8.54
C ASP A 52 13.44 -1.98 -9.10
N LEU A 53 12.39 -1.89 -8.27
CA LEU A 53 11.01 -2.12 -8.69
C LEU A 53 10.53 -1.14 -9.78
N ILE A 54 10.94 0.12 -9.70
CA ILE A 54 10.59 1.11 -10.74
C ILE A 54 11.36 0.83 -12.03
N LEU A 55 12.66 0.56 -11.94
CA LEU A 55 13.53 0.42 -13.11
C LEU A 55 13.35 -0.89 -13.85
N GLU A 56 13.09 -1.98 -13.12
CA GLU A 56 13.04 -3.34 -13.67
C GLU A 56 11.61 -3.84 -13.91
N ASP A 57 10.65 -3.40 -13.08
CA ASP A 57 9.26 -3.87 -13.14
C ASP A 57 8.26 -2.79 -13.59
N ASP A 58 8.73 -1.56 -13.90
CA ASP A 58 7.91 -0.41 -14.32
C ASP A 58 6.77 -0.07 -13.33
N LEU A 59 6.99 -0.33 -12.03
CA LEU A 59 5.99 -0.05 -11.01
C LEU A 59 5.82 1.45 -10.80
N ARG A 60 4.56 1.87 -10.56
CA ARG A 60 4.25 3.23 -10.14
C ARG A 60 4.83 3.49 -8.76
N THR A 61 5.15 4.75 -8.49
CA THR A 61 5.83 5.17 -7.24
C THR A 61 5.18 4.66 -5.96
N LEU A 62 3.85 4.64 -5.87
CA LEU A 62 3.19 4.18 -4.64
C LEU A 62 3.20 2.64 -4.53
N ASP A 63 2.94 1.95 -5.62
CA ASP A 63 3.00 0.48 -5.68
C ASP A 63 4.41 -0.03 -5.36
N SER A 64 5.44 0.65 -5.90
CA SER A 64 6.84 0.30 -5.62
C SER A 64 7.23 0.54 -4.16
N LEU A 65 6.75 1.62 -3.53
CA LEU A 65 6.99 1.88 -2.11
C LEU A 65 6.27 0.86 -1.22
N GLN A 66 5.02 0.51 -1.55
CA GLN A 66 4.25 -0.50 -0.80
C GLN A 66 4.90 -1.88 -0.86
N LEU A 67 5.26 -2.34 -2.07
CA LEU A 67 5.92 -3.63 -2.25
C LEU A 67 7.33 -3.65 -1.64
N SER A 68 8.06 -2.54 -1.73
CA SER A 68 9.35 -2.38 -1.08
C SER A 68 9.28 -2.54 0.44
N ALA A 69 8.26 -1.99 1.09
CA ALA A 69 8.07 -2.15 2.53
C ALA A 69 7.82 -3.60 2.93
N ALA A 70 7.15 -4.40 2.09
CA ALA A 70 7.00 -5.83 2.33
C ALA A 70 8.33 -6.59 2.13
N LEU A 71 9.09 -6.25 1.08
CA LEU A 71 10.40 -6.84 0.82
C LEU A 71 11.41 -6.54 1.92
N SER A 72 11.39 -5.35 2.51
CA SER A 72 12.28 -5.00 3.63
C SER A 72 12.02 -5.85 4.87
N LEU A 73 10.76 -6.19 5.15
CA LEU A 73 10.41 -7.07 6.26
C LEU A 73 10.91 -8.50 6.03
N VAL A 74 10.76 -9.03 4.82
CA VAL A 74 11.29 -10.36 4.46
C VAL A 74 12.82 -10.39 4.54
N ALA A 75 13.49 -9.31 4.14
CA ALA A 75 14.94 -9.18 4.28
C ALA A 75 15.41 -9.17 5.75
N GLU A 76 14.52 -8.83 6.68
CA GLU A 76 14.71 -8.92 8.13
C GLU A 76 14.18 -10.24 8.73
N ASP A 77 14.01 -11.28 7.89
CA ASP A 77 13.50 -12.61 8.26
C ASP A 77 12.08 -12.59 8.87
N THR A 78 11.27 -11.59 8.55
CA THR A 78 9.86 -11.52 8.96
C THR A 78 8.97 -12.14 7.88
N ASP A 79 8.20 -13.16 8.27
CA ASP A 79 7.24 -13.81 7.37
C ASP A 79 5.98 -12.95 7.20
N VAL A 80 5.71 -12.51 5.97
CA VAL A 80 4.56 -11.66 5.62
C VAL A 80 3.93 -12.10 4.32
N VAL A 81 2.63 -11.86 4.20
CA VAL A 81 1.87 -12.04 2.96
C VAL A 81 1.53 -10.67 2.40
N PHE A 82 1.91 -10.41 1.16
CA PHE A 82 1.56 -9.19 0.46
C PHE A 82 0.12 -9.28 -0.07
N ILE A 83 -0.72 -8.31 0.27
CA ILE A 83 -2.13 -8.30 -0.12
C ILE A 83 -2.38 -7.13 -1.07
N SER A 84 -2.91 -7.43 -2.25
CA SER A 84 -3.32 -6.41 -3.23
C SER A 84 -4.47 -6.92 -4.09
N ALA A 85 -5.40 -6.03 -4.45
CA ALA A 85 -6.42 -6.32 -5.44
C ALA A 85 -5.94 -6.12 -6.89
N ASP A 86 -4.71 -5.63 -7.07
CA ASP A 86 -4.07 -5.45 -8.37
C ASP A 86 -3.27 -6.71 -8.74
N GLU A 87 -3.78 -7.46 -9.73
CA GLU A 87 -3.18 -8.72 -10.20
C GLU A 87 -1.77 -8.55 -10.78
N GLU A 88 -1.48 -7.40 -11.39
CA GLU A 88 -0.15 -7.13 -11.93
C GLU A 88 0.84 -6.98 -10.76
N LEU A 89 0.45 -6.23 -9.72
CA LEU A 89 1.27 -6.05 -8.53
C LEU A 89 1.47 -7.36 -7.75
N ILE A 90 0.44 -8.22 -7.66
CA ILE A 90 0.55 -9.58 -7.09
C ILE A 90 1.60 -10.38 -7.86
N THR A 91 1.54 -10.38 -9.19
CA THR A 91 2.49 -11.09 -10.05
C THR A 91 3.92 -10.60 -9.83
N VAL A 92 4.13 -9.28 -9.69
CA VAL A 92 5.45 -8.72 -9.38
C VAL A 92 5.93 -9.16 -8.01
N ALA A 93 5.07 -9.14 -6.99
CA ALA A 93 5.43 -9.57 -5.64
C ALA A 93 5.89 -11.05 -5.62
N GLU A 94 5.14 -11.95 -6.26
CA GLU A 94 5.49 -13.37 -6.34
C GLU A 94 6.82 -13.60 -7.06
N ARG A 95 7.06 -12.89 -8.16
CA ARG A 95 8.33 -12.95 -8.89
C ARG A 95 9.52 -12.46 -8.06
N ARG A 96 9.29 -11.53 -7.13
CA ARG A 96 10.29 -11.03 -6.18
C ARG A 96 10.43 -11.94 -4.94
N GLY A 97 9.73 -13.07 -4.89
CA GLY A 97 9.86 -14.09 -3.85
C GLY A 97 8.95 -13.90 -2.64
N LEU A 98 7.99 -12.97 -2.69
CA LEU A 98 6.97 -12.78 -1.66
C LEU A 98 5.79 -13.72 -1.88
N GLN A 99 5.22 -14.25 -0.79
CA GLN A 99 3.88 -14.79 -0.85
C GLN A 99 2.90 -13.62 -1.05
N ALA A 100 1.99 -13.72 -2.02
CA ALA A 100 1.02 -12.68 -2.30
C ALA A 100 -0.39 -13.25 -2.52
N VAL A 101 -1.42 -12.47 -2.15
CA VAL A 101 -2.82 -12.88 -2.23
C VAL A 101 -3.68 -11.73 -2.73
N ASN A 102 -4.52 -11.99 -3.74
CA ASN A 102 -5.66 -11.14 -4.02
C ASN A 102 -6.81 -11.50 -3.05
N PRO A 103 -7.35 -10.55 -2.26
CA PRO A 103 -8.41 -10.86 -1.29
C PRO A 103 -9.76 -11.18 -1.95
N SER A 104 -9.92 -10.95 -3.25
CA SER A 104 -11.17 -11.13 -3.99
C SER A 104 -11.19 -12.36 -4.91
N SER A 105 -10.13 -13.17 -4.92
CA SER A 105 -10.00 -14.35 -5.78
C SER A 105 -10.62 -15.64 -5.22
#